data_AF-A0A1F7X2D1-F1
#
_entry.id   AF-A0A1F7X2D1-F1
#
_cell.length_a   1.000
_cell.length_b   1.000
_cell.length_c   1.000
_cell.angle_alpha   90.00
_cell.angle_beta   90.00
_cell.angle_gamma   90.00
#
_symmetry.space_group_name_H-M   'P 1'
#
loop_
_entity.id
_entity.type
_entity.pdbx_description
1 polymer ?
#
loop_
_entity_poly.entity_id
_entity_poly.type
_entity_poly.pdbx_seq_one_letter_code
_entity_poly.pdbx_strand_id
1 'polypeptide(L)'
;MMEKTYLLQRLISPLETANPFSFGGGLPNGGIVEELMQKLVKIWSFDYMGSAEFEWGAVPEALEQISKNPYLIAGEMNIQYSVFNGKQVYYICGEEDEEDVKRRINQIARNKLRLREPALMEYDKIKGWLELDNGFLFFVDKNMFDKAVNLFMSRE
;
A
#
# COMPACT_ATOMS: atom_id res chain seq x y z
N MET A 1 19.61 4.51 -2.19
CA MET A 1 19.16 5.91 -2.39
C MET A 1 17.69 5.82 -2.70
N MET A 2 16.84 6.44 -1.88
CA MET A 2 15.38 6.32 -2.02
C MET A 2 14.90 6.92 -3.34
N GLU A 3 14.02 6.21 -4.04
CA GLU A 3 13.44 6.65 -5.31
C GLU A 3 12.31 7.65 -5.08
N LYS A 4 12.05 8.50 -6.07
CA LYS A 4 10.92 9.42 -6.01
C LYS A 4 9.61 8.64 -6.15
N THR A 5 8.70 8.74 -5.17
CA THR A 5 7.34 8.20 -5.32
C THR A 5 6.66 8.75 -6.55
N TYR A 6 6.24 7.82 -7.41
CA TYR A 6 5.44 8.08 -8.60
C TYR A 6 4.22 7.17 -8.66
N LEU A 7 4.36 5.91 -8.20
CA LEU A 7 3.32 4.90 -8.25
C LEU A 7 2.81 4.53 -6.85
N LEU A 8 1.51 4.69 -6.67
CA LEU A 8 0.78 4.27 -5.48
C LEU A 8 -0.41 3.42 -5.90
N GLN A 9 -0.47 2.20 -5.37
CA GLN A 9 -1.61 1.32 -5.50
C GLN A 9 -2.53 1.53 -4.29
N ARG A 10 -3.76 1.99 -4.53
CA ARG A 10 -4.78 2.18 -3.50
C ARG A 10 -5.28 0.81 -2.99
N LEU A 11 -5.44 0.72 -1.68
CA LEU A 11 -5.95 -0.46 -0.99
C LEU A 11 -7.31 -0.15 -0.40
N ILE A 12 -8.24 -1.09 -0.52
CA ILE A 12 -9.59 -1.02 0.05
C ILE A 12 -9.79 -2.17 1.04
N SER A 13 -10.93 -2.16 1.72
CA SER A 13 -11.29 -3.23 2.66
C SER A 13 -11.18 -4.63 2.02
N PRO A 14 -10.87 -5.66 2.83
CA PRO A 14 -10.91 -7.06 2.40
C PRO A 14 -12.21 -7.40 1.67
N LEU A 15 -12.10 -8.31 0.69
CA LEU A 15 -13.24 -8.92 0.01
C LEU A 15 -13.27 -10.42 0.32
N GLU A 16 -14.41 -11.05 0.08
CA GLU A 16 -14.54 -12.51 0.28
C GLU A 16 -13.75 -13.31 -0.76
N THR A 17 -13.59 -12.75 -1.97
CA THR A 17 -12.92 -13.41 -3.10
C THR A 17 -11.99 -12.43 -3.82
N ALA A 18 -10.86 -12.94 -4.29
CA ALA A 18 -9.95 -12.18 -5.13
C ALA A 18 -10.52 -12.04 -6.54
N ASN A 19 -10.49 -10.84 -7.09
CA ASN A 19 -10.76 -10.62 -8.51
C ASN A 19 -9.43 -10.78 -9.28
N PRO A 20 -9.29 -11.78 -10.17
CA PRO A 20 -8.04 -11.98 -10.90
C PRO A 20 -7.69 -10.84 -11.87
N PHE A 21 -8.66 -9.98 -12.17
CA PHE A 21 -8.52 -8.79 -13.00
C PHE A 21 -8.50 -7.49 -12.18
N SER A 22 -8.16 -7.56 -10.89
CA SER A 22 -8.03 -6.38 -10.02
C SER A 22 -7.09 -5.28 -10.58
N PHE A 23 -6.21 -5.63 -11.52
CA PHE A 23 -5.26 -4.70 -12.12
C PHE A 23 -5.55 -4.37 -13.58
N GLY A 24 -6.40 -5.12 -14.29
CA GLY A 24 -6.70 -4.88 -15.71
C GLY A 24 -6.56 -6.14 -16.58
N GLY A 25 -6.20 -5.94 -17.85
CA GLY A 25 -6.17 -6.98 -18.89
C GLY A 25 -4.83 -7.69 -19.07
N GLY A 26 -3.78 -7.28 -18.33
CA GLY A 26 -2.45 -7.88 -18.37
C GLY A 26 -2.33 -9.20 -17.61
N LEU A 27 -1.28 -9.34 -16.80
CA LEU A 27 -1.00 -10.60 -16.10
C LEU A 27 -2.13 -10.95 -15.11
N PRO A 28 -2.54 -12.23 -15.00
CA PRO A 28 -3.44 -12.67 -13.94
C PRO A 28 -2.92 -12.23 -12.56
N ASN A 29 -3.78 -11.61 -11.73
CA ASN A 29 -3.42 -11.00 -10.45
C ASN A 29 -2.22 -10.01 -10.52
N GLY A 30 -1.96 -9.39 -11.67
CA GLY A 30 -0.81 -8.51 -11.85
C GLY A 30 0.54 -9.21 -11.70
N GLY A 31 0.57 -10.55 -11.84
CA GLY A 31 1.75 -11.39 -11.63
C GLY A 31 1.86 -12.00 -10.22
N ILE A 32 0.92 -11.71 -9.30
CA ILE A 32 0.88 -12.34 -7.98
C ILE A 32 0.39 -13.78 -8.10
N VAL A 33 1.12 -14.73 -7.50
CA VAL A 33 0.68 -16.13 -7.44
C VAL A 33 -0.62 -16.27 -6.66
N GLU A 34 -1.51 -17.15 -7.12
CA GLU A 34 -2.88 -17.26 -6.60
C GLU A 34 -2.93 -17.48 -5.08
N GLU A 35 -2.07 -18.34 -4.54
CA GLU A 35 -2.02 -18.61 -3.09
C GLU A 35 -1.75 -17.33 -2.27
N LEU A 36 -0.81 -16.51 -2.73
CA LEU A 36 -0.49 -15.24 -2.08
C LEU A 36 -1.67 -14.27 -2.23
N MET A 37 -2.28 -14.19 -3.40
CA MET A 37 -3.45 -13.33 -3.63
C MET A 37 -4.62 -13.69 -2.69
N GLN A 38 -4.85 -14.98 -2.45
CA GLN A 38 -5.87 -15.48 -1.51
C GLN A 38 -5.54 -15.15 -0.04
N LYS A 39 -4.26 -14.98 0.31
CA LYS A 39 -3.85 -14.46 1.62
C LYS A 39 -4.07 -12.96 1.69
N LEU A 40 -3.65 -12.22 0.67
CA LEU A 40 -3.76 -10.77 0.60
C LEU A 40 -5.21 -10.29 0.65
N VAL A 41 -6.13 -10.94 -0.08
CA VAL A 41 -7.54 -10.52 -0.14
C VAL A 41 -8.24 -10.50 1.22
N LYS A 42 -7.75 -11.32 2.18
CA LYS A 42 -8.23 -11.39 3.57
C LYS A 42 -7.70 -10.25 4.46
N ILE A 43 -6.70 -9.53 3.97
CA ILE A 43 -6.06 -8.38 4.63
C ILE A 43 -6.50 -7.08 3.95
N TRP A 44 -6.48 -7.01 2.62
CA TRP A 44 -6.95 -5.87 1.84
C TRP A 44 -7.32 -6.32 0.42
N SER A 45 -8.03 -5.47 -0.32
CA SER A 45 -8.19 -5.62 -1.77
C SER A 45 -7.57 -4.46 -2.52
N PHE A 46 -7.16 -4.70 -3.76
CA PHE A 46 -6.60 -3.68 -4.63
C PHE A 46 -7.72 -2.92 -5.33
N ASP A 47 -7.69 -1.59 -5.24
CA ASP A 47 -8.55 -0.73 -6.05
C ASP A 47 -8.07 -0.74 -7.50
N TYR A 48 -8.97 -0.93 -8.46
CA TYR A 48 -8.59 -0.85 -9.87
C TYR A 48 -8.34 0.62 -10.25
N MET A 49 -7.11 0.93 -10.68
CA MET A 49 -6.69 2.32 -10.95
C MET A 49 -6.50 2.63 -12.43
N GLY A 50 -6.69 1.65 -13.33
CA GLY A 50 -6.71 1.85 -14.78
C GLY A 50 -5.37 2.23 -15.44
N SER A 51 -4.25 2.10 -14.73
CA SER A 51 -2.91 2.37 -15.28
C SER A 51 -2.19 1.06 -15.58
N ALA A 52 -1.57 0.98 -16.76
CA ALA A 52 -0.91 -0.24 -17.24
C ALA A 52 0.22 -0.70 -16.32
N GLU A 53 0.89 0.20 -15.61
CA GLU A 53 2.00 -0.09 -14.68
C GLU A 53 1.60 -1.12 -13.61
N PHE A 54 0.33 -1.15 -13.20
CA PHE A 54 -0.18 -2.13 -12.23
C PHE A 54 -0.40 -3.53 -12.82
N GLU A 55 -0.48 -3.64 -14.15
CA GLU A 55 -0.77 -4.88 -14.87
C GLU A 55 0.48 -5.73 -15.14
N TRP A 56 1.67 -5.14 -14.97
CA TRP A 56 2.95 -5.70 -15.43
C TRP A 56 3.98 -5.93 -14.31
N GLY A 57 3.52 -6.21 -13.08
CA GLY A 57 4.40 -6.73 -12.02
C GLY A 57 4.89 -5.71 -10.98
N ALA A 58 4.58 -4.42 -11.12
CA ALA A 58 5.01 -3.42 -10.13
C ALA A 58 4.50 -3.71 -8.70
N VAL A 59 3.30 -4.29 -8.58
CA VAL A 59 2.73 -4.70 -7.28
C VAL A 59 3.48 -5.89 -6.65
N PRO A 60 3.65 -7.04 -7.32
CA PRO A 60 4.44 -8.13 -6.74
C PRO A 60 5.89 -7.74 -6.47
N GLU A 61 6.53 -6.90 -7.29
CA GLU A 61 7.88 -6.39 -7.01
C GLU A 61 7.94 -5.61 -5.69
N ALA A 62 7.01 -4.68 -5.47
CA ALA A 62 6.95 -3.92 -4.22
C ALA A 62 6.69 -4.80 -2.99
N LEU A 63 5.81 -5.82 -3.12
CA LEU A 63 5.56 -6.78 -2.05
C LEU A 63 6.78 -7.65 -1.75
N GLU A 64 7.55 -8.02 -2.78
CA GLU A 64 8.80 -8.76 -2.62
C GLU A 64 9.90 -7.91 -1.96
N GLN A 65 9.98 -6.61 -2.29
CA GLN A 65 10.89 -5.68 -1.60
C GLN A 65 10.59 -5.62 -0.10
N ILE A 66 9.31 -5.50 0.27
CA ILE A 66 8.87 -5.51 1.67
C ILE A 66 9.29 -6.82 2.34
N SER A 67 8.96 -7.97 1.75
CA SER A 67 9.20 -9.28 2.37
C SER A 67 10.69 -9.60 2.54
N LYS A 68 11.56 -9.07 1.69
CA LYS A 68 13.01 -9.26 1.76
C LYS A 68 13.72 -8.29 2.71
N ASN A 69 13.03 -7.26 3.22
CA ASN A 69 13.66 -6.26 4.08
C ASN A 69 13.75 -6.78 5.55
N PRO A 70 14.96 -7.05 6.07
CA PRO A 70 15.10 -7.58 7.44
C PRO A 70 14.97 -6.51 8.53
N TYR A 71 14.96 -5.23 8.14
CA TYR A 71 14.90 -4.05 9.00
C TYR A 71 13.55 -3.34 8.91
N LEU A 72 12.48 -4.09 8.63
CA LEU A 72 11.13 -3.52 8.68
C LEU A 72 10.79 -3.04 10.08
N ILE A 73 10.19 -1.86 10.13
CA ILE A 73 9.54 -1.30 11.30
C ILE A 73 8.06 -1.08 10.98
N ALA A 74 7.26 -1.06 12.03
CA ALA A 74 5.85 -0.68 11.98
C ALA A 74 5.65 0.53 12.88
N GLY A 75 4.95 1.55 12.39
CA GLY A 75 4.74 2.79 13.12
C GLY A 75 3.39 3.44 12.83
N GLU A 76 3.15 4.55 13.51
CA GLU A 76 1.91 5.29 13.41
C GLU A 76 2.16 6.80 13.52
N MET A 77 1.34 7.59 12.83
CA MET A 77 1.34 9.04 12.96
C MET A 77 -0.06 9.62 12.91
N ASN A 78 -0.27 10.68 13.68
CA ASN A 78 -1.53 11.43 13.65
C ASN A 78 -1.48 12.48 12.54
N ILE A 79 -2.51 12.49 11.68
CA ILE A 79 -2.63 13.45 10.59
C ILE A 79 -3.75 14.45 10.88
N GLN A 80 -3.37 15.71 11.11
CA GLN A 80 -4.31 16.79 11.43
C GLN A 80 -4.99 17.43 10.21
N TYR A 81 -4.77 16.92 8.99
CA TYR A 81 -5.37 17.48 7.78
C TYR A 81 -6.77 16.91 7.54
N SER A 82 -7.67 17.78 7.04
CA SER A 82 -9.08 17.46 6.73
C SER A 82 -9.26 16.26 5.82
N VAL A 83 -8.29 16.04 4.93
CA VAL A 83 -8.20 14.91 4.00
C VAL A 83 -8.31 13.55 4.70
N PHE A 84 -7.70 13.42 5.87
CA PHE A 84 -7.80 12.22 6.69
C PHE A 84 -8.83 12.35 7.81
N ASN A 85 -9.55 13.47 7.91
CA ASN A 85 -10.52 13.76 8.98
C ASN A 85 -9.93 13.56 10.40
N GLY A 86 -8.66 13.93 10.60
CA GLY A 86 -7.99 13.73 11.89
C GLY A 86 -7.62 12.26 12.20
N LYS A 87 -7.70 11.35 11.22
CA LYS A 87 -7.38 9.93 11.43
C LYS A 87 -5.89 9.71 11.66
N GLN A 88 -5.63 8.65 12.42
CA GLN A 88 -4.31 8.04 12.54
C GLN A 88 -3.96 7.29 11.24
N VAL A 89 -2.72 7.41 10.81
CA VAL A 89 -2.16 6.64 9.69
C VAL A 89 -1.12 5.70 10.26
N TYR A 90 -1.22 4.41 9.94
CA TYR A 90 -0.26 3.37 10.27
C TYR A 90 0.62 3.08 9.06
N TYR A 91 1.87 2.69 9.28
CA TYR A 91 2.80 2.40 8.20
C TYR A 91 3.75 1.25 8.50
N ILE A 92 4.22 0.60 7.43
CA ILE A 92 5.31 -0.38 7.44
C ILE A 92 6.36 0.08 6.42
N CYS A 93 7.61 0.17 6.85
CA CYS A 93 8.74 0.61 6.04
C CYS A 93 10.07 0.08 6.58
N GLY A 94 11.17 0.30 5.86
CA GLY A 94 12.51 0.14 6.42
C GLY A 94 12.77 1.13 7.56
N GLU A 95 13.56 0.72 8.54
CA GLU A 95 13.98 1.56 9.68
C GLU A 95 14.64 2.88 9.22
N GLU A 96 15.48 2.79 8.19
CA GLU A 96 16.19 3.95 7.61
C GLU A 96 15.29 4.93 6.85
N ASP A 97 14.09 4.51 6.46
CA ASP A 97 13.16 5.29 5.63
C ASP A 97 12.07 6.01 6.45
N GLU A 98 12.05 5.83 7.77
CA GLU A 98 10.91 6.24 8.61
C GLU A 98 10.56 7.73 8.47
N GLU A 99 11.56 8.60 8.55
CA GLU A 99 11.37 10.05 8.47
C GLU A 99 10.88 10.48 7.08
N ASP A 100 11.33 9.79 6.04
CA ASP A 100 10.91 10.04 4.66
C ASP A 100 9.48 9.55 4.43
N VAL A 101 9.11 8.42 5.01
CA VAL A 101 7.73 7.91 5.04
C VAL A 101 6.80 8.91 5.73
N LYS A 102 7.15 9.41 6.92
CA LYS A 102 6.37 10.45 7.62
C LYS A 102 6.21 11.71 6.77
N ARG A 103 7.26 12.11 6.03
CA ARG A 103 7.20 13.24 5.10
C ARG A 103 6.24 12.96 3.93
N ARG A 104 6.27 11.76 3.34
CA ARG A 104 5.39 11.35 2.23
C ARG A 104 3.93 11.28 2.65
N ILE A 105 3.62 10.71 3.81
CA ILE A 105 2.26 10.68 4.36
C ILE A 105 1.72 12.10 4.47
N ASN A 106 2.52 13.05 4.99
CA ASN A 106 2.15 14.46 5.02
C ASN A 106 1.93 15.08 3.62
N GLN A 107 2.75 14.72 2.63
CA GLN A 107 2.58 15.20 1.25
C GLN A 107 1.30 14.66 0.60
N ILE A 108 1.00 13.37 0.80
CA ILE A 108 -0.26 12.74 0.36
C ILE A 108 -1.45 13.42 1.04
N ALA A 109 -1.40 13.60 2.36
CA ALA A 109 -2.44 14.27 3.14
C ALA A 109 -2.73 15.71 2.73
N ARG A 110 -1.76 16.37 2.09
CA ARG A 110 -1.89 17.75 1.59
C ARG A 110 -2.10 17.80 0.08
N ASN A 111 -2.25 16.65 -0.59
CA ASN A 111 -2.31 16.53 -2.05
C ASN A 111 -1.15 17.25 -2.77
N LYS A 112 0.06 17.17 -2.19
CA LYS A 112 1.28 17.82 -2.72
C LYS A 112 2.22 16.85 -3.43
N LEU A 113 1.96 15.55 -3.35
CA LEU A 113 2.77 14.53 -4.02
C LEU A 113 2.29 14.38 -5.47
N ARG A 114 3.20 14.52 -6.44
CA ARG A 114 2.89 14.33 -7.85
C ARG A 114 2.98 12.84 -8.19
N LEU A 115 1.81 12.22 -8.34
CA LEU A 115 1.65 10.79 -8.61
C LEU A 115 1.18 10.57 -10.03
N ARG A 116 1.38 9.34 -10.53
CA ARG A 116 0.77 8.88 -11.78
C ARG A 116 -0.75 8.90 -11.68
N GLU A 117 -1.25 8.26 -10.63
CA GLU A 117 -2.67 8.17 -10.31
C GLU A 117 -2.94 8.86 -8.96
N PRO A 118 -4.10 9.51 -8.79
CA PRO A 118 -4.42 10.18 -7.54
C PRO A 118 -4.43 9.19 -6.36
N ALA A 119 -3.72 9.51 -5.27
CA ALA A 119 -3.79 8.71 -4.05
C ALA A 119 -5.21 8.71 -3.44
N LEU A 120 -6.01 9.75 -3.72
CA LEU A 120 -7.27 10.00 -3.04
C LEU A 120 -8.40 10.04 -4.08
N MET A 121 -9.26 9.03 -4.07
CA MET A 121 -10.56 9.02 -4.72
C MET A 121 -11.55 8.39 -3.72
N GLU A 122 -12.66 9.08 -3.43
CA GLU A 122 -13.68 8.61 -2.50
C GLU A 122 -13.11 8.16 -1.13
N TYR A 123 -12.75 9.12 -0.29
CA TYR A 123 -12.04 8.92 0.99
C TYR A 123 -12.55 7.80 1.89
N ASP A 124 -13.85 7.50 1.85
CA ASP A 124 -14.42 6.45 2.68
C ASP A 124 -14.09 5.03 2.20
N LYS A 125 -13.80 4.87 0.90
CA LYS A 125 -13.47 3.58 0.29
C LYS A 125 -12.02 3.18 0.54
N ILE A 126 -11.10 4.13 0.44
CA ILE A 126 -9.66 3.86 0.52
C ILE A 126 -9.24 3.65 1.96
N LYS A 127 -8.64 2.49 2.24
CA LYS A 127 -8.20 2.07 3.57
C LYS A 127 -6.69 2.00 3.72
N GLY A 128 -5.95 2.12 2.62
CA GLY A 128 -4.50 2.15 2.62
C GLY A 128 -3.91 2.37 1.24
N TRP A 129 -2.59 2.27 1.18
CA TRP A 129 -1.81 2.44 -0.02
C TRP A 129 -0.57 1.55 0.05
N LEU A 130 -0.20 0.98 -1.09
CA LEU A 130 1.09 0.36 -1.33
C LEU A 130 1.88 1.27 -2.29
N GLU A 131 3.00 1.79 -1.80
CA GLU A 131 3.93 2.60 -2.59
C GLU A 131 4.90 1.67 -3.32
N LEU A 132 4.87 1.74 -4.66
CA LEU A 132 5.48 0.71 -5.49
C LEU A 132 6.97 0.94 -5.73
N ASP A 133 7.44 2.19 -5.67
CA ASP A 133 8.81 2.53 -6.02
C ASP A 133 9.82 2.19 -4.89
N ASN A 134 9.36 2.10 -3.64
CA ASN A 134 10.22 1.87 -2.46
C ASN A 134 9.67 0.79 -1.52
N GLY A 135 8.51 0.20 -1.81
CA GLY A 135 7.94 -0.86 -0.97
C GLY A 135 7.47 -0.36 0.39
N PHE A 136 6.67 0.72 0.43
CA PHE A 136 6.07 1.21 1.68
C PHE A 136 4.58 0.86 1.74
N LEU A 137 4.09 0.54 2.93
CA LEU A 137 2.67 0.33 3.18
C LEU A 137 2.13 1.39 4.11
N PHE A 138 0.95 1.91 3.79
CA PHE A 138 0.21 2.90 4.57
C PHE A 138 -1.22 2.43 4.80
N PHE A 139 -1.77 2.65 5.99
CA PHE A 139 -3.14 2.24 6.32
C PHE A 139 -3.85 3.32 7.16
N VAL A 140 -5.15 3.46 6.96
CA VAL A 140 -6.06 4.18 7.87
C VAL A 140 -6.97 3.23 8.65
N ASP A 141 -6.97 1.95 8.27
CA ASP A 141 -7.67 0.88 8.98
C ASP A 141 -6.66 0.09 9.83
N LYS A 142 -6.84 0.13 11.15
CA LYS A 142 -5.91 -0.53 12.09
C LYS A 142 -5.92 -2.06 11.95
N ASN A 143 -7.06 -2.67 11.66
CA ASN A 143 -7.16 -4.12 11.52
C ASN A 143 -6.42 -4.61 10.27
N MET A 144 -6.47 -3.84 9.17
CA MET A 144 -5.65 -4.10 7.98
C MET A 144 -4.16 -4.01 8.30
N PHE A 145 -3.75 -2.97 9.03
CA PHE A 145 -2.38 -2.79 9.48
C PHE A 145 -1.88 -3.94 10.37
N ASP A 146 -2.61 -4.31 11.42
CA ASP A 146 -2.21 -5.36 12.35
C ASP A 146 -2.00 -6.71 11.62
N LYS A 147 -2.88 -7.02 10.67
CA LYS A 147 -2.74 -8.20 9.81
C LYS A 147 -1.55 -8.10 8.85
N ALA A 148 -1.28 -6.92 8.31
CA ALA A 148 -0.11 -6.70 7.44
C ALA A 148 1.21 -6.87 8.23
N VAL A 149 1.27 -6.35 9.45
CA VAL A 149 2.40 -6.56 10.37
C VAL A 149 2.59 -8.06 10.61
N ASN A 150 1.52 -8.80 10.90
CA ASN A 150 1.60 -10.25 11.05
C ASN A 150 2.08 -10.94 9.77
N LEU A 151 1.70 -10.47 8.58
CA LEU A 151 2.14 -11.09 7.33
C LEU A 151 3.63 -10.89 7.05
N PHE A 152 4.16 -9.68 7.27
CA PHE A 152 5.53 -9.33 6.84
C PHE A 152 6.58 -9.39 7.95
N MET A 153 6.16 -9.28 9.21
CA MET A 153 7.08 -9.12 10.34
C MET A 153 7.04 -10.29 11.32
N SER A 154 6.11 -11.25 11.18
CA SER A 154 6.18 -12.49 11.95
C SER A 154 7.35 -13.31 11.43
N ARG A 155 8.39 -13.47 12.24
CA ARG A 155 9.46 -14.43 11.98
C ARG A 155 8.95 -15.82 12.38
N GLU A 156 8.85 -16.74 11.41
CA GLU A 156 8.84 -18.18 11.70
C GLU A 156 10.23 -18.65 12.13
#